data_AF-A0A958ZYC2-F1
#
_entry.id   AF-A0A958ZYC2-F1
#
_cell.length_a   1.000
_cell.length_b   1.000
_cell.length_c   1.000
_cell.angle_alpha   90.00
_cell.angle_beta   90.00
_cell.angle_gamma   90.00
#
_symmetry.space_group_name_H-M   'P 1'
#
loop_
_entity.id
_entity.type
_entity.pdbx_description
1 polymer ?
#
loop_
_entity_poly.entity_id
_entity_poly.type
_entity_poly.pdbx_seq_one_letter_code
_entity_poly.pdbx_strand_id
1 'polypeptide(L)'
;MNKILPLAERFLVIALIIGFLLKISGNDAPFLINISLAGLGIVFFLNIYLPIHSKAEENEQPDENKLNGLNELLSKYIVPKVIWIGSAVATVGLLLYNLQLGNNGYLRLLYMGGSTIVIAVVVMLILRIIGTKYTEASTPALIRALPTLMIVGYIVFA
;
A
#
# COMPACT_ATOMS: atom_id res chain seq x y z
N MET A 1 15.18 -11.79 -5.45
CA MET A 1 14.48 -10.50 -5.22
C MET A 1 13.37 -10.59 -4.15
N ASN A 2 12.58 -11.68 -4.11
CA ASN A 2 11.43 -11.85 -3.19
C ASN A 2 11.69 -11.68 -1.68
N LYS A 3 12.93 -11.82 -1.20
CA LYS A 3 13.25 -11.67 0.24
C LYS A 3 13.77 -10.28 0.62
N ILE A 4 14.28 -9.50 -0.34
CA ILE A 4 14.95 -8.21 -0.06
C ILE A 4 13.92 -7.11 0.16
N LEU A 5 12.88 -7.07 -0.69
CA LEU A 5 11.82 -6.08 -0.62
C LEU A 5 11.05 -6.07 0.73
N PRO A 6 10.57 -7.22 1.24
CA PRO A 6 9.90 -7.24 2.55
C PRO A 6 10.84 -6.94 3.71
N LEU A 7 12.14 -7.21 3.58
CA LEU A 7 13.13 -6.83 4.59
C LEU A 7 13.34 -5.31 4.60
N ALA A 8 13.52 -4.70 3.43
CA ALA A 8 13.63 -3.27 3.27
C ALA A 8 12.40 -2.53 3.81
N GLU A 9 11.19 -3.03 3.52
CA GLU A 9 9.94 -2.51 4.08
C GLU A 9 9.99 -2.44 5.61
N ARG A 10 10.34 -3.55 6.27
CA ARG A 10 10.40 -3.63 7.73
C ARG A 10 11.43 -2.67 8.32
N PHE A 11 12.63 -2.61 7.73
CA PHE A 11 13.67 -1.68 8.19
C PHE A 11 13.21 -0.23 8.06
N LEU A 12 12.57 0.14 6.95
CA LEU A 12 12.07 1.49 6.74
C LEU A 12 10.89 1.84 7.65
N VAL A 13 9.99 0.89 7.93
CA VAL A 13 8.92 1.09 8.93
C VAL A 13 9.51 1.31 10.32
N ILE A 14 10.51 0.51 10.73
CA ILE A 14 11.19 0.69 12.01
C ILE A 14 11.88 2.06 12.07
N ALA A 15 12.59 2.44 11.01
CA ALA A 15 13.24 3.74 10.91
C ALA A 15 12.22 4.89 10.97
N LEU A 16 11.05 4.74 10.35
CA LEU A 16 9.95 5.70 10.42
C LEU A 16 9.43 5.85 11.86
N ILE A 17 9.20 4.73 12.55
CA ILE A 17 8.75 4.72 13.95
C ILE A 17 9.77 5.41 14.85
N ILE A 18 11.05 5.06 14.72
CA ILE A 18 12.14 5.68 15.49
C ILE A 18 12.20 7.18 15.21
N GLY A 19 12.14 7.59 13.94
CA GLY A 19 12.11 9.01 13.55
C GLY A 19 10.94 9.76 14.16
N PHE A 20 9.76 9.15 14.21
CA PHE A 20 8.57 9.75 14.82
C PHE A 20 8.68 9.86 16.35
N LEU A 21 9.21 8.84 17.02
CA LEU A 21 9.46 8.88 18.47
C LEU A 21 10.47 9.97 18.86
N LEU A 22 11.53 10.14 18.05
CA LEU A 22 12.50 11.22 18.23
C LEU A 22 11.83 12.60 18.09
N LYS A 23 10.98 12.77 17.06
CA LYS A 23 10.21 14.00 16.85
C LYS A 23 9.30 14.34 18.04
N ILE A 24 8.60 13.35 18.60
CA ILE A 24 7.75 13.55 19.78
C ILE A 24 8.58 13.92 21.01
N SER A 25 9.78 13.35 21.14
CA SER A 25 10.69 13.62 22.26
C SER A 25 11.38 14.99 22.16
N GLY A 26 11.07 15.79 21.13
CA GLY A 26 11.68 17.11 20.90
C GLY A 26 13.05 17.06 20.21
N ASN A 27 13.48 15.88 19.72
CA ASN A 27 14.69 15.76 18.91
C ASN A 27 14.33 15.94 17.43
N ASP A 28 14.91 16.96 16.79
CA ASP A 28 14.73 17.22 15.37
C ASP A 28 15.56 16.24 14.51
N ALA A 29 14.94 15.12 14.15
CA ALA A 29 15.46 14.18 13.16
C ALA A 29 14.54 14.06 11.91
N PRO A 30 14.16 15.18 11.25
CA PRO A 30 13.25 15.15 10.10
C PRO A 30 13.83 14.33 8.93
N PHE A 31 15.15 14.28 8.80
CA PHE A 31 15.84 13.48 7.79
C PHE A 31 15.50 11.99 7.85
N LEU A 32 15.40 11.42 9.07
CA LEU A 32 15.13 10.00 9.25
C LEU A 32 13.70 9.65 8.78
N ILE A 33 12.74 10.53 9.08
CA ILE A 33 11.36 10.39 8.63
C ILE A 33 11.29 10.49 7.10
N ASN A 34 11.96 11.49 6.52
CA ASN A 34 11.93 11.75 5.09
C ASN A 34 12.53 10.60 4.27
N ILE A 35 13.69 10.08 4.67
CA ILE A 35 14.29 8.91 4.02
C ILE A 35 13.38 7.69 4.15
N SER A 36 12.79 7.48 5.32
CA SER A 36 11.93 6.32 5.56
C SER A 36 10.68 6.38 4.67
N LEU A 37 10.04 7.55 4.57
CA LEU A 37 8.88 7.77 3.70
C LEU A 37 9.25 7.64 2.21
N ALA A 38 10.37 8.22 1.77
CA ALA A 38 10.84 8.09 0.39
C ALA A 38 11.11 6.61 0.04
N GLY A 39 11.81 5.90 0.91
CA GLY A 39 12.09 4.47 0.75
C GLY A 39 10.81 3.64 0.73
N LEU A 40 9.85 3.91 1.62
CA LEU A 40 8.57 3.20 1.65
C LEU A 40 7.75 3.43 0.38
N GLY A 41 7.74 4.65 -0.16
CA GLY A 41 7.11 4.94 -1.44
C GLY A 41 7.69 4.09 -2.57
N ILE A 42 9.02 3.97 -2.63
CA ILE A 42 9.72 3.12 -3.60
C ILE A 42 9.39 1.64 -3.37
N VAL A 43 9.43 1.16 -2.13
CA VAL A 43 9.14 -0.24 -1.79
C VAL A 43 7.69 -0.61 -2.15
N PHE A 44 6.72 0.24 -1.83
CA PHE A 44 5.32 0.05 -2.19
C PHE A 44 5.12 0.04 -3.70
N PHE A 45 5.82 0.91 -4.44
CA PHE A 45 5.82 0.89 -5.89
C PHE A 45 6.42 -0.41 -6.46
N LEU A 46 7.55 -0.86 -5.93
CA LEU A 46 8.20 -2.09 -6.38
C LEU A 46 7.37 -3.35 -6.05
N ASN A 47 6.58 -3.33 -4.96
CA ASN A 47 5.68 -4.43 -4.60
C ASN A 47 4.61 -4.68 -5.68
N ILE A 48 4.31 -3.71 -6.56
CA ILE A 48 3.38 -3.88 -7.69
C ILE A 48 3.86 -4.96 -8.67
N TYR A 49 5.18 -5.13 -8.80
CA TYR A 49 5.81 -6.05 -9.74
C TYR A 49 6.05 -7.45 -9.17
N LEU A 50 5.77 -7.67 -7.87
CA LEU A 50 5.92 -9.00 -7.28
C LEU A 50 4.81 -9.93 -7.79
N PRO A 51 5.16 -11.17 -8.17
CA PRO A 51 4.18 -12.19 -8.54
C PRO A 51 3.28 -12.51 -7.35
N ILE A 52 1.97 -12.43 -7.56
CA ILE A 52 0.96 -12.66 -6.55
C ILE A 52 0.73 -14.17 -6.47
N HIS A 53 1.29 -14.80 -5.43
CA HIS A 53 1.08 -16.21 -5.17
C HIS A 53 -0.22 -16.35 -4.37
N SER A 54 -1.22 -17.04 -4.92
CA SER A 54 -2.44 -17.36 -4.18
C SER A 54 -2.39 -18.80 -3.70
N LYS A 55 -2.80 -19.06 -2.45
CA LYS A 55 -3.00 -20.45 -1.96
C LYS A 55 -4.00 -21.25 -2.80
N ALA A 56 -4.86 -20.56 -3.56
CA ALA A 56 -5.76 -21.20 -4.51
C ALA A 56 -5.00 -21.88 -5.68
N GLU A 57 -3.79 -21.42 -6.03
CA GLU A 57 -2.95 -22.05 -7.06
C GLU A 57 -2.25 -23.32 -6.58
N GLU A 58 -2.05 -23.51 -5.26
CA GLU A 58 -1.46 -24.75 -4.73
C GLU A 58 -2.41 -25.95 -4.83
N ASN A 59 -3.72 -25.71 -4.97
CA ASN A 59 -4.75 -26.74 -5.02
C ASN A 59 -5.40 -26.93 -6.41
N GLU A 60 -5.10 -26.06 -7.39
CA GLU A 60 -5.63 -26.18 -8.75
C GLU A 60 -4.47 -26.52 -9.70
N GLN A 61 -4.50 -27.70 -10.33
CA GLN A 61 -3.66 -28.01 -11.49
C GLN A 61 -3.83 -26.91 -12.54
N PRO A 62 -2.79 -26.55 -13.30
CA PRO A 62 -2.84 -25.47 -14.28
C PRO A 62 -3.75 -25.89 -15.45
N ASP A 63 -5.06 -25.74 -15.27
CA ASP A 63 -6.03 -25.79 -16.36
C ASP A 63 -5.87 -24.48 -17.15
N GLU A 64 -5.02 -24.52 -18.18
CA GLU A 64 -4.78 -23.43 -19.14
C GLU A 64 -6.06 -22.93 -19.86
N ASN A 65 -7.21 -23.59 -19.66
CA ASN A 65 -8.47 -23.33 -20.35
C ASN A 65 -9.59 -22.70 -19.50
N LYS A 66 -9.38 -22.40 -18.22
CA LYS A 66 -10.36 -21.58 -17.48
C LYS A 66 -10.13 -20.11 -17.80
N LEU A 67 -10.98 -19.58 -18.69
CA LEU A 67 -11.20 -18.14 -18.83
C LEU A 67 -11.44 -17.55 -17.44
N ASN A 68 -10.39 -17.00 -16.82
CA ASN A 68 -10.50 -16.32 -15.54
C ASN A 68 -11.57 -15.24 -15.71
N GLY A 69 -12.68 -15.37 -15.00
CA GLY A 69 -13.76 -14.40 -15.08
C GLY A 69 -13.24 -13.00 -14.73
N LEU A 70 -13.89 -11.95 -15.24
CA LEU A 70 -13.48 -10.56 -14.93
C LEU A 70 -13.28 -10.35 -13.41
N ASN A 71 -14.16 -10.93 -12.59
CA ASN A 71 -14.08 -10.89 -11.12
C ASN A 71 -12.80 -11.54 -10.55
N GLU A 72 -12.35 -12.64 -11.14
CA GLU A 72 -11.13 -13.35 -10.75
C GLU A 72 -9.88 -12.55 -11.15
N LEU A 73 -9.89 -11.96 -12.36
CA LEU A 73 -8.83 -11.05 -12.79
C LEU A 73 -8.75 -9.80 -11.90
N LEU A 74 -9.90 -9.23 -11.54
CA LEU A 74 -9.95 -8.09 -10.63
C LEU A 74 -9.38 -8.43 -9.26
N SER A 75 -9.87 -9.49 -8.62
CA SER A 75 -9.45 -9.86 -7.27
C SER A 75 -8.00 -10.33 -7.18
N LYS A 76 -7.51 -11.05 -8.19
CA LYS A 76 -6.17 -11.64 -8.19
C LYS A 76 -5.08 -10.65 -8.60
N TYR A 77 -5.33 -9.82 -9.62
CA TYR A 77 -4.28 -8.99 -10.22
C TYR A 77 -4.50 -7.49 -10.04
N ILE A 78 -5.71 -7.00 -10.28
CA ILE A 78 -5.96 -5.56 -10.36
C ILE A 78 -6.03 -4.94 -8.97
N VAL A 79 -6.89 -5.46 -8.09
CA VAL A 79 -7.13 -4.90 -6.74
C VAL A 79 -5.84 -4.81 -5.91
N PRO A 80 -5.00 -5.87 -5.78
CA PRO A 80 -3.77 -5.77 -5.01
C PRO A 80 -2.82 -4.70 -5.55
N LYS A 81 -2.68 -4.61 -6.89
CA LYS A 81 -1.81 -3.62 -7.53
C LYS A 81 -2.32 -2.20 -7.30
N VAL A 82 -3.62 -1.97 -7.39
CA VAL A 82 -4.23 -0.66 -7.12
C VAL A 82 -4.01 -0.24 -5.67
N ILE A 83 -4.12 -1.16 -4.71
CA ILE A 83 -3.82 -0.88 -3.29
C ILE A 83 -2.34 -0.48 -3.11
N TRP A 84 -1.42 -1.18 -3.77
CA TRP A 84 0.01 -0.84 -3.73
C TRP A 84 0.32 0.53 -4.34
N ILE A 85 -0.28 0.84 -5.50
CA ILE A 85 -0.15 2.15 -6.16
C ILE A 85 -0.69 3.25 -5.25
N GLY A 86 -1.91 3.08 -4.72
CA GLY A 86 -2.51 4.06 -3.81
C GLY A 86 -1.66 4.28 -2.57
N SER A 87 -1.08 3.22 -2.01
CA SER A 87 -0.16 3.30 -0.87
C SER A 87 1.11 4.07 -1.22
N ALA A 88 1.75 3.78 -2.36
CA ALA A 88 2.93 4.51 -2.79
C ALA A 88 2.65 6.01 -3.00
N VAL A 89 1.54 6.35 -3.68
CA VAL A 89 1.12 7.74 -3.91
C VAL A 89 0.84 8.46 -2.60
N ALA A 90 0.11 7.81 -1.67
CA ALA A 90 -0.17 8.37 -0.35
C ALA A 90 1.11 8.59 0.45
N THR A 91 2.04 7.64 0.45
CA THR A 91 3.34 7.76 1.15
C THR A 91 4.19 8.90 0.58
N VAL A 92 4.19 9.10 -0.74
CA VAL A 92 4.83 10.28 -1.36
C VAL A 92 4.12 11.58 -0.94
N GLY A 93 2.80 11.57 -0.85
CA GLY A 93 2.04 12.68 -0.27
C GLY A 93 2.47 13.00 1.17
N LEU A 94 2.66 11.98 2.02
CA LEU A 94 3.14 12.14 3.39
C LEU A 94 4.57 12.72 3.45
N LEU A 95 5.44 12.29 2.54
CA LEU A 95 6.79 12.83 2.41
C LEU A 95 6.73 14.34 2.10
N LEU A 96 5.92 14.73 1.11
CA LEU A 96 5.81 16.13 0.70
C LEU A 96 5.14 17.00 1.77
N TYR A 97 4.19 16.44 2.53
CA TYR A 97 3.63 17.09 3.72
C TYR A 97 4.73 17.41 4.74
N ASN A 98 5.63 16.45 5.02
CA ASN A 98 6.71 16.64 5.99
C ASN A 98 7.76 17.65 5.51
N LEU A 99 8.08 17.66 4.21
CA LEU A 99 9.06 18.59 3.64
C LEU A 99 8.58 20.06 3.60
N GLN A 100 7.31 20.34 3.88
CA GLN A 100 6.73 21.70 3.93
C GLN A 100 7.16 22.59 2.74
N LEU A 101 7.08 22.05 1.52
CA LEU A 101 7.55 22.72 0.28
C LEU A 101 6.71 23.96 -0.14
N GLY A 102 5.92 24.53 0.78
CA GLY A 102 5.14 25.75 0.55
C GLY A 102 3.94 25.59 -0.40
N ASN A 103 3.62 24.38 -0.85
CA ASN A 103 2.46 24.10 -1.71
C ASN A 103 1.51 23.08 -1.08
N ASN A 104 0.23 23.14 -1.47
CA ASN A 104 -0.81 22.20 -1.06
C ASN A 104 -0.94 21.00 -2.02
N GLY A 105 0.08 20.73 -2.83
CA GLY A 105 0.10 19.60 -3.76
C GLY A 105 0.10 18.26 -3.02
N TYR A 106 0.68 18.21 -1.83
CA TYR A 106 0.66 17.01 -0.98
C TYR A 106 -0.76 16.58 -0.61
N LEU A 107 -1.68 17.53 -0.36
CA LEU A 107 -3.09 17.21 -0.06
C LEU A 107 -3.74 16.46 -1.22
N ARG A 108 -3.51 16.91 -2.46
CA ARG A 108 -4.06 16.25 -3.65
C ARG A 108 -3.57 14.82 -3.78
N LEU A 109 -2.29 14.57 -3.48
CA LEU A 109 -1.71 13.22 -3.50
C LEU A 109 -2.26 12.34 -2.37
N LEU A 110 -2.43 12.89 -1.17
CA LEU A 110 -3.07 12.18 -0.05
C LEU A 110 -4.52 11.81 -0.39
N TYR A 111 -5.30 12.72 -0.97
CA TYR A 111 -6.66 12.44 -1.43
C TYR A 111 -6.69 11.38 -2.53
N MET A 112 -5.84 11.49 -3.56
CA MET A 112 -5.79 10.53 -4.66
C MET A 112 -5.37 9.14 -4.17
N GLY A 113 -4.29 9.05 -3.39
CA GLY A 113 -3.80 7.79 -2.84
C GLY A 113 -4.82 7.15 -1.89
N GLY A 114 -5.35 7.94 -0.94
CA GLY A 114 -6.34 7.48 0.03
C GLY A 114 -7.64 7.03 -0.63
N SER A 115 -8.23 7.82 -1.52
CA SER A 115 -9.46 7.43 -2.23
C SER A 115 -9.26 6.20 -3.11
N THR A 116 -8.10 6.07 -3.76
CA THR A 116 -7.76 4.88 -4.56
C THR A 116 -7.73 3.62 -3.70
N ILE A 117 -7.10 3.68 -2.51
CA ILE A 117 -7.10 2.54 -1.58
C ILE A 117 -8.54 2.24 -1.15
N VAL A 118 -9.30 3.24 -0.70
CA VAL A 118 -10.70 3.06 -0.24
C VAL A 118 -11.57 2.40 -1.32
N ILE A 119 -11.52 2.90 -2.55
CA ILE A 119 -12.26 2.32 -3.68
C ILE A 119 -11.84 0.86 -3.90
N ALA A 120 -10.54 0.56 -3.87
CA ALA A 120 -10.06 -0.80 -4.02
C ALA A 120 -10.51 -1.72 -2.88
N VAL A 121 -10.59 -1.23 -1.64
CA VAL A 121 -11.14 -1.97 -0.49
C VAL A 121 -12.63 -2.26 -0.70
N VAL A 122 -13.42 -1.28 -1.15
CA VAL A 122 -14.85 -1.48 -1.43
C VAL A 122 -15.05 -2.53 -2.52
N VAL A 123 -14.30 -2.44 -3.62
CA VAL A 123 -14.33 -3.44 -4.69
C VAL A 123 -13.95 -4.83 -4.16
N MET A 124 -12.91 -4.93 -3.34
CA MET A 124 -12.50 -6.18 -2.70
C MET A 124 -13.61 -6.78 -1.83
N LEU A 125 -14.30 -5.96 -1.03
CA LEU A 125 -15.42 -6.38 -0.18
C LEU A 125 -16.58 -6.91 -1.02
N ILE A 126 -16.94 -6.21 -2.10
CA ILE A 126 -17.99 -6.67 -3.04
C ILE A 126 -17.60 -8.03 -3.65
N LEU A 127 -16.37 -8.18 -4.13
CA LEU A 127 -15.89 -9.44 -4.70
C LEU A 127 -15.88 -10.59 -3.69
N ARG A 128 -15.67 -10.28 -2.40
CA ARG A 128 -15.74 -11.25 -1.31
C ARG A 128 -17.18 -11.68 -1.03
N ILE A 129 -18.13 -10.76 -1.05
CA ILE A 129 -19.57 -11.05 -0.87
C ILE A 129 -20.10 -11.93 -2.03
N ILE A 130 -19.62 -11.70 -3.25
CA ILE A 130 -19.99 -12.48 -4.44
C ILE A 130 -19.35 -13.89 -4.45
N GLY A 131 -18.42 -14.18 -3.52
CA GLY A 131 -17.79 -15.50 -3.40
C GLY A 131 -16.64 -15.75 -4.37
N THR A 132 -15.92 -14.70 -4.78
CA THR A 132 -14.79 -14.84 -5.71
C THR A 132 -13.62 -15.58 -5.06
N LYS A 133 -13.12 -16.63 -5.73
CA LYS A 133 -12.10 -17.56 -5.21
C LYS A 133 -10.76 -16.93 -4.78
N TYR A 134 -10.38 -15.79 -5.36
CA TYR A 134 -9.03 -15.21 -5.19
C TYR A 134 -8.99 -13.96 -4.30
N THR A 135 -10.04 -13.69 -3.52
CA THR A 135 -10.07 -12.49 -2.65
C THR A 135 -8.95 -12.47 -1.60
N GLU A 136 -8.47 -13.63 -1.15
CA GLU A 136 -7.36 -13.73 -0.20
C GLU A 136 -6.03 -13.19 -0.74
N ALA A 137 -5.86 -13.15 -2.07
CA ALA A 137 -4.64 -12.63 -2.71
C ALA A 137 -4.45 -11.11 -2.46
N SER A 138 -5.54 -10.39 -2.20
CA SER A 138 -5.53 -8.94 -1.92
C SER A 138 -5.27 -8.61 -0.44
N THR A 139 -5.46 -9.57 0.47
CA THR A 139 -5.36 -9.37 1.93
C THR A 139 -4.00 -8.83 2.38
N PRO A 140 -2.84 -9.34 1.89
CA PRO A 140 -1.54 -8.83 2.31
C PRO A 140 -1.32 -7.35 1.94
N ALA A 141 -1.80 -6.93 0.77
CA ALA A 141 -1.72 -5.55 0.33
C ALA A 141 -2.60 -4.65 1.20
N LEU A 142 -3.82 -5.10 1.51
CA LEU A 142 -4.76 -4.36 2.36
C LEU A 142 -4.20 -4.11 3.77
N ILE A 143 -3.67 -5.15 4.42
CA ILE A 143 -3.12 -5.04 5.78
C ILE A 143 -1.97 -4.03 5.82
N ARG A 144 -1.12 -4.01 4.79
CA ARG A 144 0.02 -3.09 4.70
C ARG A 144 -0.38 -1.66 4.33
N ALA A 145 -1.49 -1.48 3.62
CA ALA A 145 -2.03 -0.16 3.28
C ALA A 145 -2.74 0.51 4.48
N LEU A 146 -3.18 -0.27 5.46
CA LEU A 146 -4.00 0.21 6.58
C LEU A 146 -3.32 1.30 7.43
N PRO A 147 -2.05 1.18 7.84
CA PRO A 147 -1.36 2.26 8.57
C PRO A 147 -1.29 3.55 7.76
N THR A 148 -0.96 3.45 6.47
CA THR A 148 -0.92 4.61 5.57
C THR A 148 -2.29 5.27 5.47
N LEU A 149 -3.36 4.49 5.33
CA LEU A 149 -4.72 5.00 5.25
C LEU A 149 -5.17 5.71 6.54
N MET A 150 -4.80 5.17 7.71
CA MET A 150 -5.08 5.83 8.99
C MET A 150 -4.39 7.20 9.09
N ILE A 151 -3.12 7.29 8.70
CA ILE A 151 -2.37 8.55 8.72
C ILE A 151 -2.95 9.55 7.71
N VAL A 152 -3.29 9.10 6.50
CA VAL A 152 -3.94 9.93 5.48
C VAL A 152 -5.26 10.48 6.02
N GLY A 153 -6.10 9.61 6.60
CA GLY A 153 -7.38 10.02 7.18
C GLY A 153 -7.21 11.03 8.30
N TYR A 154 -6.22 10.86 9.17
CA TYR A 154 -5.90 11.84 10.20
C TYR A 154 -5.50 13.19 9.60
N ILE A 155 -4.57 13.25 8.66
CA ILE A 155 -4.09 14.52 8.09
C ILE A 155 -5.16 15.24 7.26
N VAL A 156 -6.03 14.48 6.58
CA VAL A 156 -7.03 15.03 5.68
C VAL A 156 -8.26 15.56 6.42
N PHE A 157 -8.61 14.95 7.57
CA PHE A 157 -9.83 15.28 8.31
C PHE A 157 -9.59 15.92 9.69
N ALA A 158 -8.36 16.00 10.18
CA ALA A 158 -7.98 16.79 11.36
C ALA A 158 -7.66 18.23 10.98
#